data_AF-A0A7K4KDW7-F1
#
_entry.id   AF-A0A7K4KDW7-F1
#
_cell.length_a   1.000
_cell.length_b   1.000
_cell.length_c   1.000
_cell.angle_alpha   90.00
_cell.angle_beta   90.00
_cell.angle_gamma   90.00
#
_symmetry.space_group_name_H-M   'P 1'
#
loop_
_entity.id
_entity.type
_entity.pdbx_description
1 polymer ?
#
loop_
_entity_poly.entity_id
_entity_poly.type
_entity_poly.pdbx_seq_one_letter_code
_entity_poly.pdbx_strand_id
1 'polypeptide(L)'
;EFALTKIEESDIKDDSGTEPVTEDEADPEDLEVFYPTHQWQTLHPGQAVPAGSHVRLNLQTGEREAKLAGGENGKSDVREEKRKKRLGKMDIDSNSFTSQELKKALAKMKESEKTERMAREEEVRKKFRPIEELKEEFEKLNVKLETDYEIMVKLIGKFNSSASTLDEKVAALYDLEYYVHQVDNAKDFLSLGGLQLVINGLNSTEAALKEHAAFVLGAALS
;
A
#
# COMPACT_ATOMS: atom_id res chain seq x y z
N GLU A 1 -32.70 22.68 -29.50
CA GLU A 1 -32.45 21.84 -30.69
C GLU A 1 -31.29 20.91 -30.37
N PHE A 2 -31.55 19.60 -30.31
CA PHE A 2 -30.55 18.57 -30.06
C PHE A 2 -30.39 17.76 -31.34
N ALA A 3 -29.17 17.64 -31.87
CA ALA A 3 -28.87 16.81 -33.03
C ALA A 3 -28.11 15.56 -32.58
N LEU A 4 -28.82 14.42 -32.59
CA LEU A 4 -28.25 13.07 -32.62
C LEU A 4 -27.76 12.78 -34.04
N THR A 5 -26.50 12.38 -34.20
CA THR A 5 -26.04 11.71 -35.42
C THR A 5 -25.88 10.22 -35.13
N LYS A 6 -26.80 9.47 -35.74
CA LYS A 6 -26.86 8.01 -35.88
C LYS A 6 -25.75 7.58 -36.85
N ILE A 7 -24.97 6.56 -36.51
CA ILE A 7 -24.12 5.83 -37.48
C ILE A 7 -24.62 4.40 -37.48
N GLU A 8 -25.00 3.94 -38.67
CA GLU A 8 -25.65 2.67 -38.95
C GLU A 8 -24.65 1.50 -38.97
N GLU A 9 -25.16 0.33 -38.58
CA GLU A 9 -24.53 -0.98 -38.70
C GLU A 9 -24.34 -1.39 -40.17
N SER A 10 -23.21 -2.03 -40.46
CA SER A 10 -23.07 -2.88 -41.64
C SER A 10 -22.31 -4.16 -41.27
N ASP A 11 -23.03 -5.27 -41.34
CA ASP A 11 -22.58 -6.65 -41.22
C ASP A 11 -21.48 -7.01 -42.24
N ILE A 12 -20.38 -7.59 -41.77
CA ILE A 12 -19.53 -8.51 -42.54
C ILE A 12 -19.12 -9.68 -41.62
N LYS A 13 -19.58 -10.90 -41.98
CA LYS A 13 -19.14 -12.21 -41.47
C LYS A 13 -18.00 -12.75 -42.34
N ASP A 14 -16.95 -13.26 -41.69
CA ASP A 14 -16.28 -14.57 -41.91
C ASP A 14 -15.07 -14.62 -40.97
N ASP A 15 -15.06 -15.49 -39.96
CA ASP A 15 -14.60 -16.89 -40.02
C ASP A 15 -13.09 -17.05 -40.24
N SER A 16 -12.34 -17.11 -39.13
CA SER A 16 -11.21 -18.04 -38.99
C SER A 16 -10.82 -18.08 -37.51
N GLY A 17 -11.10 -19.20 -36.85
CA GLY A 17 -10.74 -19.44 -35.47
C GLY A 17 -9.23 -19.38 -35.22
N THR A 18 -8.85 -18.68 -34.15
CA THR A 18 -7.62 -18.94 -33.42
C THR A 18 -8.02 -19.04 -31.95
N GLU A 19 -8.10 -20.28 -31.50
CA GLU A 19 -8.29 -20.71 -30.11
C GLU A 19 -7.32 -19.98 -29.16
N PRO A 20 -7.66 -19.87 -27.86
CA PRO A 20 -6.80 -19.29 -26.86
C PRO A 20 -5.47 -20.06 -26.82
N VAL A 21 -4.35 -19.36 -27.01
CA VAL A 21 -3.04 -19.93 -26.75
C VAL A 21 -2.97 -20.15 -25.24
N THR A 22 -3.25 -21.38 -24.84
CA THR A 22 -2.89 -21.92 -23.54
C THR A 22 -1.39 -21.69 -23.38
N GLU A 23 -1.02 -20.86 -22.42
CA GLU A 23 0.33 -20.86 -21.89
C GLU A 23 0.54 -22.28 -21.34
N ASP A 24 1.23 -23.11 -22.11
CA ASP A 24 1.71 -24.41 -21.66
C ASP A 24 2.40 -24.19 -20.30
N GLU A 25 1.90 -24.85 -19.26
CA GLU A 25 2.67 -25.10 -18.05
C GLU A 25 3.92 -25.86 -18.48
N ALA A 26 4.97 -25.13 -18.84
CA ALA A 26 6.29 -25.68 -19.02
C ALA A 26 6.68 -26.34 -17.70
N ASP A 27 6.95 -27.64 -17.76
CA ASP A 27 7.46 -28.42 -16.64
C ASP A 27 8.63 -27.64 -16.00
N PRO A 28 8.67 -27.41 -14.68
CA PRO A 28 9.80 -26.72 -14.03
C PRO A 28 11.17 -27.34 -14.33
N GLU A 29 11.22 -28.56 -14.88
CA GLU A 29 12.45 -29.23 -15.33
C GLU A 29 12.98 -28.78 -16.71
N ASP A 30 12.19 -28.13 -17.56
CA ASP A 30 12.55 -27.77 -18.96
C ASP A 30 12.84 -26.27 -19.19
N LEU A 31 12.84 -25.44 -18.14
CA LEU A 31 13.15 -24.01 -18.30
C LEU A 31 14.64 -23.82 -18.62
N GLU A 32 14.93 -23.24 -19.79
CA GLU A 32 16.29 -22.87 -20.18
C GLU A 32 16.90 -21.96 -19.11
N VAL A 33 17.99 -22.42 -18.49
CA VAL A 33 18.66 -21.69 -17.42
C VAL A 33 19.56 -20.62 -18.02
N PHE A 34 19.32 -19.37 -17.65
CA PHE A 34 20.19 -18.25 -18.02
C PHE A 34 21.59 -18.42 -17.42
N TYR A 35 22.65 -18.18 -18.20
CA TYR A 35 24.04 -18.23 -17.73
C TYR A 35 24.59 -16.81 -17.52
N PRO A 36 24.63 -16.29 -16.27
CA PRO A 36 24.95 -14.90 -16.01
C PRO A 36 26.42 -14.59 -16.27
N THR A 37 26.68 -13.47 -16.96
CA THR A 37 28.02 -12.90 -17.06
C THR A 37 28.19 -11.72 -16.10
N HIS A 38 29.38 -11.12 -16.05
CA HIS A 38 29.67 -9.96 -15.19
C HIS A 38 28.98 -8.67 -15.66
N GLN A 39 28.46 -8.64 -16.88
CA GLN A 39 27.72 -7.51 -17.45
C GLN A 39 26.22 -7.82 -17.49
N TRP A 40 25.40 -6.77 -17.57
CA TRP A 40 23.95 -6.91 -17.67
C TRP A 40 23.56 -7.51 -19.02
N GLN A 41 22.71 -8.53 -19.01
CA GLN A 41 22.16 -9.15 -20.21
C GLN A 41 20.64 -9.30 -20.06
N THR A 42 19.92 -9.10 -21.17
CA THR A 42 18.46 -9.27 -21.22
C THR A 42 18.07 -10.73 -21.05
N LEU A 43 16.99 -10.96 -20.29
CA LEU A 43 16.36 -12.25 -20.07
C LEU A 43 15.21 -12.46 -21.04
N HIS A 44 15.07 -13.67 -21.57
CA HIS A 44 13.91 -14.05 -22.37
C HIS A 44 12.70 -14.36 -21.46
N PRO A 45 11.46 -14.13 -21.94
CA PRO A 45 10.25 -14.56 -21.22
C PRO A 45 10.29 -16.07 -20.94
N GLY A 46 10.04 -16.48 -19.70
CA GLY A 46 10.11 -17.89 -19.28
C GLY A 46 11.50 -18.40 -18.89
N GLN A 47 12.57 -17.61 -19.06
CA GLN A 47 13.93 -18.06 -18.73
C GLN A 47 14.19 -18.09 -17.21
N ALA A 48 14.73 -19.21 -16.71
CA ALA A 48 15.05 -19.37 -15.29
C ALA A 48 16.37 -18.65 -14.93
N VAL A 49 16.40 -17.92 -13.81
CA VAL A 49 17.59 -17.19 -13.35
C VAL A 49 18.30 -17.96 -12.23
N PRO A 50 19.61 -18.25 -12.35
CA PRO A 50 20.35 -18.96 -11.30
C PRO A 50 20.36 -18.21 -9.97
N ALA A 51 20.31 -18.98 -8.87
CA ALA A 51 20.43 -18.45 -7.52
C ALA A 51 21.74 -17.67 -7.35
N GLY A 52 21.66 -16.45 -6.83
CA GLY A 52 22.83 -15.56 -6.66
C GLY A 52 23.05 -14.58 -7.81
N SER A 53 22.23 -14.60 -8.86
CA SER A 53 22.25 -13.57 -9.92
C SER A 53 21.56 -12.27 -9.45
N HIS A 54 22.07 -11.12 -9.88
CA HIS A 54 21.41 -9.83 -9.69
C HIS A 54 20.45 -9.59 -10.85
N VAL A 55 19.18 -9.33 -10.56
CA VAL A 55 18.13 -9.09 -11.57
C VAL A 55 17.64 -7.65 -11.45
N ARG A 56 17.47 -6.97 -12.58
CA ARG A 56 16.86 -5.63 -12.65
C ARG A 56 15.82 -5.57 -13.78
N LEU A 57 14.97 -4.55 -13.74
CA LEU A 57 14.06 -4.19 -14.83
C LEU A 57 14.56 -2.87 -15.45
N ASN A 58 14.72 -2.85 -16.77
CA ASN A 58 15.06 -1.64 -17.51
C ASN A 58 13.77 -0.85 -17.79
N LEU A 59 13.59 0.32 -17.15
CA LEU A 59 12.35 1.10 -17.25
C LEU A 59 12.17 1.81 -18.60
N GLN A 60 13.22 1.92 -19.41
CA GLN A 60 13.14 2.52 -20.73
C GLN A 60 12.69 1.50 -21.79
N THR A 61 13.14 0.26 -21.69
CA THR A 61 12.83 -0.81 -22.66
C THR A 61 11.75 -1.78 -22.17
N GLY A 62 11.47 -1.80 -20.85
CA GLY A 62 10.59 -2.78 -20.22
C GLY A 62 11.22 -4.17 -20.02
N GLU A 63 12.49 -4.35 -20.38
CA GLU A 63 13.15 -5.66 -20.38
C GLU A 63 13.72 -6.04 -19.01
N ARG A 64 13.61 -7.33 -18.65
CA ARG A 64 14.28 -7.89 -17.46
C ARG A 64 15.72 -8.21 -17.82
N GLU A 65 16.66 -7.79 -17.01
CA GLU A 65 18.10 -8.04 -17.21
C GLU A 65 18.71 -8.72 -15.99
N ALA A 66 19.69 -9.59 -16.19
CA ALA A 66 20.43 -10.24 -15.12
C ALA A 66 21.95 -10.17 -15.33
N LYS A 67 22.70 -10.21 -14.21
CA LYS A 67 24.16 -10.36 -14.19
C LYS A 67 24.61 -11.20 -13.00
N LEU A 68 25.83 -11.72 -13.07
CA LEU A 68 26.50 -12.38 -11.95
C LEU A 68 26.71 -11.35 -10.82
N ALA A 69 26.35 -11.71 -9.60
CA ALA A 69 26.71 -10.90 -8.44
C ALA A 69 28.24 -10.92 -8.29
N GLY A 70 28.90 -9.81 -8.62
CA GLY A 70 30.33 -9.65 -8.39
C GLY A 70 30.66 -9.87 -6.92
N GLY A 71 31.77 -10.55 -6.65
CA GLY A 71 32.26 -10.90 -5.30
C GLY A 71 32.67 -9.72 -4.41
N GLU A 72 32.18 -8.50 -4.68
CA GLU A 72 32.46 -7.29 -3.88
C GLU A 72 31.61 -7.16 -2.62
N ASN A 73 30.78 -8.15 -2.30
CA ASN A 73 30.12 -8.23 -1.00
C ASN A 73 30.48 -9.55 -0.32
N GLY A 74 31.55 -9.52 0.49
CA GLY A 74 32.02 -10.61 1.37
C GLY A 74 31.04 -11.02 2.49
N LYS A 75 29.77 -11.23 2.13
CA LYS A 75 28.68 -11.63 3.02
C LYS A 75 28.21 -13.08 2.74
N SER A 76 28.58 -13.69 1.62
CA SER A 76 28.25 -15.09 1.31
C SER A 76 29.01 -16.07 2.22
N ASP A 77 30.31 -15.84 2.44
CA ASP A 77 31.15 -16.74 3.24
C ASP A 77 30.73 -16.77 4.72
N VAL A 78 30.28 -15.63 5.26
CA VAL A 78 29.81 -15.53 6.66
C VAL A 78 28.55 -16.36 6.90
N ARG A 79 27.69 -16.53 5.88
CA ARG A 79 26.45 -17.32 6.02
C ARG A 79 26.72 -18.81 5.99
N GLU A 80 27.71 -19.24 5.22
CA GLU A 80 28.11 -20.65 5.12
C GLU A 80 28.91 -21.11 6.35
N GLU A 81 29.82 -20.28 6.86
CA GLU A 81 30.50 -20.53 8.14
C GLU A 81 29.51 -20.57 9.31
N LYS A 82 28.52 -19.67 9.34
CA LYS A 82 27.47 -19.71 10.38
C LYS A 82 26.63 -20.98 10.32
N ARG A 83 26.37 -21.55 9.13
CA ARG A 83 25.70 -22.85 9.01
C ARG A 83 26.57 -23.99 9.56
N LYS A 84 27.86 -24.02 9.22
CA LYS A 84 28.82 -25.01 9.74
C LYS A 84 29.02 -24.90 11.26
N LYS A 85 28.95 -23.69 11.83
CA LYS A 85 29.10 -23.45 13.27
C LYS A 85 27.85 -23.77 14.10
N ARG A 86 26.65 -23.72 13.50
CA ARG A 86 25.38 -24.12 14.15
C ARG A 86 25.17 -25.62 14.18
N LEU A 87 25.73 -26.35 13.22
CA LEU A 87 25.90 -27.80 13.26
C LEU A 87 27.20 -28.11 14.01
N GLY A 88 27.26 -27.77 15.31
CA GLY A 88 28.33 -28.27 16.17
C GLY A 88 28.43 -29.79 16.01
N LYS A 89 29.67 -30.35 16.03
CA LYS A 89 29.94 -31.79 15.95
C LYS A 89 28.87 -32.58 16.71
N MET A 90 27.90 -33.11 16.00
CA MET A 90 27.03 -34.14 16.53
C MET A 90 27.88 -35.41 16.42
N ASP A 91 28.47 -35.82 17.54
CA ASP A 91 28.96 -37.18 17.68
C ASP A 91 27.74 -38.10 17.56
N ILE A 92 27.45 -38.51 16.33
CA ILE A 92 26.44 -39.50 16.01
C ILE A 92 27.15 -40.85 16.15
N ASP A 93 27.22 -41.36 17.38
CA ASP A 93 27.40 -42.80 17.56
C ASP A 93 26.17 -43.47 16.94
N SER A 94 26.32 -43.92 15.70
CA SER A 94 25.24 -44.32 14.79
C SER A 94 24.43 -45.56 15.20
N ASN A 95 24.53 -46.04 16.44
CA ASN A 95 24.00 -47.34 16.82
C ASN A 95 23.36 -47.46 18.23
N SER A 96 22.88 -46.38 18.85
CA SER A 96 22.34 -46.47 20.23
C SER A 96 20.90 -46.02 20.47
N PHE A 97 20.12 -45.66 19.44
CA PHE A 97 18.73 -45.22 19.64
C PHE A 97 17.72 -46.12 18.95
N THR A 98 16.82 -46.70 19.74
CA THR A 98 15.68 -47.45 19.20
C THR A 98 14.65 -46.49 18.60
N SER A 99 13.88 -46.92 17.59
CA SER A 99 12.81 -46.11 16.98
C SER A 99 11.79 -45.59 18.02
N GLN A 100 11.58 -46.35 19.09
CA GLN A 100 10.70 -45.96 20.19
C GLN A 100 11.30 -44.85 21.08
N GLU A 101 12.61 -44.83 21.30
CA GLU A 101 13.29 -43.76 22.03
C GLU A 101 13.32 -42.47 21.24
N LEU A 102 13.59 -42.54 19.94
CA LEU A 102 13.51 -41.37 19.05
C LEU A 102 12.10 -40.77 19.03
N LYS A 103 11.07 -41.62 18.95
CA LYS A 103 9.66 -41.17 18.99
C LYS A 103 9.31 -40.49 20.32
N LYS A 104 9.79 -41.03 21.45
CA LYS A 104 9.60 -40.42 22.78
C LYS A 104 10.37 -39.11 22.93
N ALA A 105 11.59 -39.03 22.41
CA ALA A 105 12.39 -37.80 22.42
C ALA A 105 11.74 -36.70 21.57
N LEU A 106 11.27 -37.03 20.36
CA LEU A 106 10.53 -36.10 19.51
C LEU A 106 9.20 -35.66 20.14
N ALA A 107 8.47 -36.56 20.79
CA ALA A 107 7.26 -36.21 21.53
C ALA A 107 7.55 -35.22 22.67
N LYS A 108 8.62 -35.45 23.44
CA LYS A 108 9.07 -34.53 24.50
C LYS A 108 9.49 -33.17 23.96
N MET A 109 10.18 -33.11 22.82
CA MET A 109 10.55 -31.85 22.17
C MET A 109 9.32 -31.06 21.67
N LYS A 110 8.34 -31.77 21.09
CA LYS A 110 7.09 -31.14 20.64
C LYS A 110 6.24 -30.63 21.82
N GLU A 111 6.24 -31.35 22.92
CA GLU A 111 5.57 -30.94 24.16
C GLU A 111 6.27 -29.75 24.82
N SER A 112 7.61 -29.76 24.90
CA SER A 112 8.39 -28.64 25.42
C SER A 112 8.22 -27.37 24.58
N GLU A 113 8.25 -27.49 23.26
CA GLU A 113 8.01 -26.37 22.33
C GLU A 113 6.61 -25.77 22.52
N LYS A 114 5.59 -26.62 22.73
CA LYS A 114 4.23 -26.17 23.01
C LYS A 114 4.16 -25.41 24.34
N THR A 115 4.80 -25.92 25.39
CA THR A 115 4.83 -25.25 26.70
C THR A 115 5.59 -23.93 26.66
N GLU A 116 6.70 -23.85 25.91
CA GLU A 116 7.47 -22.62 25.74
C GLU A 116 6.69 -21.57 24.93
N ARG A 117 5.94 -21.99 23.89
CA ARG A 117 5.02 -21.12 23.16
C ARG A 117 3.93 -20.55 24.07
N MET A 118 3.29 -21.39 24.86
CA MET A 118 2.24 -20.96 25.79
C MET A 118 2.78 -20.01 26.86
N ALA A 119 3.97 -20.28 27.41
CA ALA A 119 4.62 -19.38 28.36
C ALA A 119 4.95 -18.02 27.73
N ARG A 120 5.44 -18.01 26.48
CA ARG A 120 5.74 -16.78 25.74
C ARG A 120 4.47 -15.99 25.41
N GLU A 121 3.40 -16.68 25.02
CA GLU A 121 2.08 -16.06 24.78
C GLU A 121 1.51 -15.45 26.06
N GLU A 122 1.62 -16.13 27.21
CA GLU A 122 1.22 -15.58 28.51
C GLU A 122 2.07 -14.38 28.94
N GLU A 123 3.39 -14.42 28.73
CA GLU A 123 4.26 -13.28 29.00
C GLU A 123 3.90 -12.07 28.13
N VAL A 124 3.61 -12.28 26.84
CA VAL A 124 3.16 -11.22 25.92
C VAL A 124 1.82 -10.68 26.38
N ARG A 125 0.86 -11.55 26.74
CA ARG A 125 -0.46 -11.14 27.23
C ARG A 125 -0.41 -10.38 28.56
N LYS A 126 0.61 -10.60 29.39
CA LYS A 126 0.87 -9.79 30.61
C LYS A 126 1.55 -8.45 30.31
N LYS A 127 2.29 -8.34 29.20
CA LYS A 127 3.02 -7.12 28.81
C LYS A 127 2.17 -6.12 28.03
N PHE A 128 1.14 -6.58 27.33
CA PHE A 128 0.30 -5.74 26.47
C PHE A 128 -1.15 -5.74 26.93
N ARG A 129 -1.82 -4.60 26.77
CA ARG A 129 -3.28 -4.51 26.96
C ARG A 129 -4.00 -5.34 25.88
N PRO A 130 -5.14 -5.95 26.19
CA PRO A 130 -5.92 -6.68 25.19
C PRO A 130 -6.39 -5.73 24.09
N ILE A 131 -6.41 -6.23 22.85
CA ILE A 131 -6.70 -5.43 21.67
C ILE A 131 -8.15 -4.90 21.70
N GLU A 132 -9.07 -5.63 22.34
CA GLU A 132 -10.46 -5.23 22.54
C GLU A 132 -10.57 -3.99 23.43
N GLU A 133 -9.83 -3.92 24.54
CA GLU A 133 -9.80 -2.73 25.40
C GLU A 133 -9.20 -1.55 24.66
N LEU A 134 -8.14 -1.76 23.86
CA LEU A 134 -7.55 -0.69 23.05
C LEU A 134 -8.51 -0.17 21.98
N LYS A 135 -9.30 -1.05 21.35
CA LYS A 135 -10.35 -0.66 20.39
C LYS A 135 -11.47 0.12 21.06
N GLU A 136 -11.93 -0.34 22.22
CA GLU A 136 -12.99 0.34 22.97
C GLU A 136 -12.49 1.67 23.54
N GLU A 137 -11.25 1.74 24.04
CA GLU A 137 -10.59 2.99 24.44
C GLU A 137 -10.42 3.92 23.24
N PHE A 138 -10.04 3.42 22.06
CA PHE A 138 -9.91 4.21 20.84
C PHE A 138 -11.26 4.68 20.28
N GLU A 139 -12.34 3.91 20.45
CA GLU A 139 -13.70 4.35 20.09
C GLU A 139 -14.23 5.38 21.09
N LYS A 140 -13.93 5.21 22.39
CA LYS A 140 -14.26 6.17 23.45
C LYS A 140 -13.44 7.46 23.35
N LEU A 141 -12.17 7.35 22.97
CA LEU A 141 -11.35 8.47 22.53
C LEU A 141 -11.93 8.87 21.19
N ASN A 142 -12.97 9.69 21.20
CA ASN A 142 -13.65 10.24 20.04
C ASN A 142 -12.70 11.14 19.22
N VAL A 143 -11.61 10.56 18.70
CA VAL A 143 -10.72 11.08 17.67
C VAL A 143 -11.55 11.04 16.42
N LYS A 144 -12.46 12.01 16.33
CA LYS A 144 -13.09 12.36 15.08
C LYS A 144 -11.95 12.85 14.19
N LEU A 145 -11.30 11.92 13.51
CA LEU A 145 -10.55 12.19 12.28
C LEU A 145 -11.62 12.58 11.27
N GLU A 146 -12.15 13.80 11.43
CA GLU A 146 -13.09 14.36 10.49
C GLU A 146 -12.32 14.50 9.19
N THR A 147 -12.92 14.00 8.13
CA THR A 147 -12.33 14.17 6.81
C THR A 147 -12.36 15.66 6.45
N ASP A 148 -11.42 16.10 5.61
CA ASP A 148 -11.41 17.48 5.10
C ASP A 148 -12.77 17.87 4.51
N TYR A 149 -13.44 16.93 3.84
CA TYR A 149 -14.81 17.08 3.34
C TYR A 149 -15.81 17.42 4.45
N GLU A 150 -15.84 16.65 5.54
CA GLU A 150 -16.75 16.90 6.67
C GLU A 150 -16.46 18.24 7.35
N ILE A 151 -15.18 18.61 7.46
CA ILE A 151 -14.76 19.90 8.02
C ILE A 151 -15.26 21.03 7.12
N MET A 152 -15.04 20.96 5.81
CA MET A 152 -15.53 21.96 4.85
C MET A 152 -17.05 22.11 4.90
N VAL A 153 -17.81 21.01 4.97
CA VAL A 153 -19.27 21.05 5.12
C VAL A 153 -19.70 21.84 6.36
N LYS A 154 -19.01 21.63 7.49
CA LYS A 154 -19.29 22.36 8.73
C LYS A 154 -18.93 23.84 8.63
N LEU A 155 -17.80 24.17 8.01
CA LEU A 155 -17.38 25.57 7.81
C LEU A 155 -18.38 26.31 6.91
N ILE A 156 -18.83 25.67 5.82
CA ILE A 156 -19.87 26.20 4.93
C ILE A 156 -21.19 26.39 5.70
N GLY A 157 -21.58 25.40 6.51
CA GLY A 157 -22.77 25.48 7.36
C GLY A 157 -22.70 26.62 8.38
N LYS A 158 -21.54 26.82 9.00
CA LYS A 158 -21.26 27.91 9.95
C LYS A 158 -21.35 29.27 9.26
N PHE A 159 -20.78 29.41 8.07
CA PHE A 159 -20.86 30.64 7.29
C PHE A 159 -22.31 31.02 6.92
N ASN A 160 -23.09 30.04 6.46
CA ASN A 160 -24.48 30.24 6.04
C ASN A 160 -25.45 30.42 7.22
N SER A 161 -25.05 30.07 8.44
CA SER A 161 -25.88 30.23 9.62
C SER A 161 -26.10 31.71 9.95
N SER A 162 -27.36 32.14 10.00
CA SER A 162 -27.73 33.50 10.39
C SER A 162 -27.41 33.82 11.86
N ALA A 163 -27.21 32.78 12.68
CA ALA A 163 -26.81 32.92 14.09
C ALA A 163 -25.31 33.18 14.29
N SER A 164 -24.48 32.98 13.26
CA SER A 164 -23.03 33.11 13.40
C SER A 164 -22.59 34.57 13.32
N THR A 165 -21.65 34.96 14.19
CA THR A 165 -21.12 36.32 14.24
C THR A 165 -20.21 36.63 13.05
N LEU A 166 -19.89 37.90 12.82
CA LEU A 166 -19.00 38.31 11.73
C LEU A 166 -17.62 37.64 11.84
N ASP A 167 -17.05 37.64 13.05
CA ASP A 167 -15.73 37.04 13.34
C ASP A 167 -15.73 35.53 13.10
N GLU A 168 -16.80 34.84 13.49
CA GLU A 168 -16.97 33.41 13.24
C GLU A 168 -17.06 33.07 11.75
N LYS A 169 -17.68 33.93 10.94
CA LYS A 169 -17.75 33.77 9.48
C LYS A 169 -16.42 34.03 8.82
N VAL A 170 -15.68 35.04 9.29
CA VAL A 170 -14.32 35.34 8.84
C VAL A 170 -13.39 34.17 9.18
N ALA A 171 -13.43 33.67 10.41
CA ALA A 171 -12.67 32.50 10.82
C ALA A 171 -13.03 31.27 9.97
N ALA A 172 -14.32 31.06 9.67
CA ALA A 172 -14.74 29.96 8.82
C ALA A 172 -14.18 30.07 7.39
N LEU A 173 -14.14 31.27 6.80
CA LEU A 173 -13.53 31.50 5.48
C LEU A 173 -12.01 31.30 5.51
N TYR A 174 -11.34 31.76 6.56
CA TYR A 174 -9.90 31.58 6.74
C TYR A 174 -9.52 30.10 6.84
N ASP A 175 -10.27 29.32 7.63
CA ASP A 175 -10.06 27.87 7.72
C ASP A 175 -10.37 27.19 6.38
N LEU A 176 -11.43 27.63 5.69
CA LEU A 176 -11.82 27.08 4.40
C LEU A 176 -10.75 27.31 3.32
N GLU A 177 -10.10 28.48 3.31
CA GLU A 177 -8.97 28.81 2.43
C GLU A 177 -7.86 27.76 2.52
N TYR A 178 -7.53 27.32 3.74
CA TYR A 178 -6.53 26.28 3.97
C TYR A 178 -6.91 24.94 3.33
N TYR A 179 -8.17 24.51 3.46
CA TYR A 179 -8.62 23.22 2.92
C TYR A 179 -8.72 23.24 1.40
N VAL A 180 -9.23 24.33 0.81
CA VAL A 180 -9.46 24.41 -0.65
C VAL A 180 -8.18 24.60 -1.46
N HIS A 181 -7.03 24.87 -0.82
CA HIS A 181 -5.73 24.84 -1.50
C HIS A 181 -5.41 23.44 -2.08
N GLN A 182 -5.99 22.37 -1.53
CA GLN A 182 -5.84 21.05 -2.13
C GLN A 182 -6.81 20.91 -3.31
N VAL A 183 -6.29 20.52 -4.49
CA VAL A 183 -7.06 20.44 -5.74
C VAL A 183 -8.30 19.55 -5.63
N ASP A 184 -8.23 18.45 -4.87
CA ASP A 184 -9.38 17.56 -4.69
C ASP A 184 -10.43 18.17 -3.76
N ASN A 185 -10.00 18.79 -2.65
CA ASN A 185 -10.89 19.54 -1.76
C ASN A 185 -11.54 20.74 -2.48
N ALA A 186 -10.85 21.39 -3.42
CA ALA A 186 -11.42 22.47 -4.22
C ALA A 186 -12.58 21.99 -5.13
N LYS A 187 -12.44 20.78 -5.72
CA LYS A 187 -13.53 20.15 -6.51
C LYS A 187 -14.72 19.79 -5.62
N ASP A 188 -14.46 19.25 -4.44
CA ASP A 188 -15.49 18.94 -3.46
C ASP A 188 -16.18 20.22 -2.98
N PHE A 189 -15.40 21.27 -2.68
CA PHE A 189 -15.91 22.59 -2.32
C PHE A 189 -16.85 23.17 -3.38
N LEU A 190 -16.51 23.04 -4.67
CA LEU A 190 -17.40 23.44 -5.76
C LEU A 190 -18.70 22.63 -5.76
N SER A 191 -18.61 21.31 -5.57
CA SER A 191 -19.75 20.39 -5.51
C SER A 191 -20.67 20.66 -4.31
N LEU A 192 -20.10 21.15 -3.21
CA LEU A 192 -20.81 21.59 -2.01
C LEU A 192 -21.50 22.96 -2.16
N GLY A 193 -21.45 23.58 -3.35
CA GLY A 193 -22.01 24.92 -3.58
C GLY A 193 -21.13 26.05 -3.04
N GLY A 194 -19.84 25.78 -2.82
CA GLY A 194 -18.86 26.73 -2.30
C GLY A 194 -18.71 28.00 -3.14
N LEU A 195 -18.93 27.92 -4.45
CA LEU A 195 -18.93 29.11 -5.32
C LEU A 195 -20.02 30.11 -4.93
N GLN A 196 -21.22 29.62 -4.60
CA GLN A 196 -22.32 30.50 -4.18
C GLN A 196 -21.98 31.17 -2.84
N LEU A 197 -21.32 30.45 -1.94
CA LEU A 197 -20.83 30.99 -0.68
C LEU A 197 -19.81 32.11 -0.91
N VAL A 198 -18.85 31.92 -1.81
CA VAL A 198 -17.85 32.95 -2.16
C VAL A 198 -18.53 34.18 -2.78
N ILE A 199 -19.47 34.00 -3.71
CA ILE A 199 -20.24 35.10 -4.32
C ILE A 199 -20.99 35.89 -3.24
N ASN A 200 -21.61 35.20 -2.29
CA ASN A 200 -22.31 35.83 -1.18
C ASN A 200 -21.34 36.60 -0.26
N GLY A 201 -20.13 36.06 -0.02
CA GLY A 201 -19.08 36.74 0.73
C GLY A 201 -18.57 38.01 0.04
N LEU A 202 -18.33 37.95 -1.27
CA LEU A 202 -17.91 39.09 -2.09
C LEU A 202 -18.98 40.19 -2.20
N ASN A 203 -20.25 39.80 -2.15
CA ASN A 203 -21.39 40.73 -2.14
C ASN A 203 -21.75 41.27 -0.74
N SER A 204 -21.01 40.90 0.31
CA SER A 204 -21.22 41.42 1.66
C SER A 204 -20.96 42.93 1.75
N THR A 205 -21.50 43.61 2.78
CA THR A 205 -21.14 45.00 3.08
C THR A 205 -19.80 45.12 3.80
N GLU A 206 -19.36 44.06 4.46
CA GLU A 206 -18.15 44.02 5.29
C GLU A 206 -16.89 43.77 4.46
N ALA A 207 -15.88 44.62 4.61
CA ALA A 207 -14.63 44.50 3.86
C ALA A 207 -13.87 43.21 4.18
N ALA A 208 -13.84 42.80 5.45
CA ALA A 208 -13.16 41.57 5.89
C ALA A 208 -13.74 40.31 5.21
N LEU A 209 -15.07 40.22 5.07
CA LEU A 209 -15.69 39.08 4.39
C LEU A 209 -15.36 39.05 2.90
N LYS A 210 -15.23 40.21 2.25
CA LYS A 210 -14.82 40.27 0.84
C LYS A 210 -13.39 39.81 0.64
N GLU A 211 -12.49 40.29 1.50
CA GLU A 211 -11.08 39.94 1.46
C GLU A 211 -10.90 38.42 1.60
N HIS A 212 -11.45 37.82 2.66
CA HIS A 212 -11.33 36.38 2.87
C HIS A 212 -12.08 35.55 1.83
N ALA A 213 -13.23 36.01 1.32
CA ALA A 213 -13.89 35.31 0.21
C ALA A 213 -13.05 35.36 -1.08
N ALA A 214 -12.33 36.46 -1.34
CA ALA A 214 -11.42 36.56 -2.47
C ALA A 214 -10.19 35.66 -2.29
N PHE A 215 -9.66 35.52 -1.07
CA PHE A 215 -8.57 34.57 -0.80
C PHE A 215 -8.99 33.12 -0.98
N VAL A 216 -10.16 32.72 -0.47
CA VAL A 216 -10.73 31.38 -0.71
C VAL A 216 -10.88 31.12 -2.20
N LEU A 217 -11.36 32.10 -2.97
CA LEU A 217 -11.47 31.99 -4.43
C LEU A 217 -10.10 31.80 -5.10
N GLY A 218 -9.10 32.57 -4.66
CA GLY A 218 -7.73 32.45 -5.16
C GLY A 218 -7.11 31.10 -4.83
N ALA A 219 -7.26 30.61 -3.60
CA ALA A 219 -6.74 29.32 -3.15
C ALA A 219 -7.38 28.14 -3.90
N ALA A 220 -8.69 28.22 -4.19
CA ALA A 220 -9.39 27.18 -4.94
C ALA A 220 -9.05 27.16 -6.45
N LEU A 221 -8.44 28.22 -6.98
CA LEU A 221 -8.07 28.37 -8.39
C LEU A 221 -6.55 28.27 -8.63
N SER A 222 -5.74 28.29 -7.57
CA SER A 222 -4.28 28.21 -7.64
C SER A 222 -3.79 26.77 -7.82
#